data_AF-A0A136JJ58-F1
#
_entry.id   AF-A0A136JJ58-F1
#
_cell.length_a   1.000
_cell.length_b   1.000
_cell.length_c   1.000
_cell.angle_alpha   90.00
_cell.angle_beta   90.00
_cell.angle_gamma   90.00
#
_symmetry.space_group_name_H-M   'P 1'
#
loop_
_entity.id
_entity.type
_entity.pdbx_description
1 polymer ?
#
loop_
_entity_poly.entity_id
_entity_poly.type
_entity_poly.pdbx_seq_one_letter_code
_entity_poly.pdbx_strand_id
1 'polypeptide(L)'
;MPPTQASKENDKQEAAQQAVDILHEISTILNCHLDRRTLSICISMIENGVNPEALANVVQYMRKELQKSQFAANDASRANESGRGAGAAPEWK
;
A
#
# COMPACT_ATOMS: atom_id res chain seq x y z
N MET A 1 42.35 -21.04 -8.23
CA MET A 1 41.88 -19.68 -8.55
C MET A 1 40.80 -19.33 -7.52
N PRO A 2 40.93 -18.23 -6.75
CA PRO A 2 39.86 -17.82 -5.86
C PRO A 2 38.68 -17.27 -6.70
N PRO A 3 37.42 -17.50 -6.29
CA PRO A 3 36.27 -16.91 -6.96
C PRO A 3 36.33 -15.38 -6.83
N THR A 4 36.28 -14.70 -7.97
CA THR A 4 36.23 -13.24 -8.11
C THR A 4 35.03 -12.70 -7.36
N GLN A 5 35.20 -11.69 -6.50
CA GLN A 5 34.16 -11.14 -5.61
C GLN A 5 32.83 -10.79 -6.32
N ALA A 6 32.87 -10.48 -7.61
CA ALA A 6 31.72 -10.21 -8.46
C ALA A 6 30.69 -11.36 -8.54
N SER A 7 31.13 -12.63 -8.52
CA SER A 7 30.17 -13.75 -8.61
C SER A 7 29.36 -13.92 -7.32
N LYS A 8 30.02 -13.75 -6.16
CA LYS A 8 29.33 -13.83 -4.85
C LYS A 8 28.33 -12.69 -4.64
N GLU A 9 28.58 -11.53 -5.21
CA GLU A 9 27.68 -10.37 -5.10
C GLU A 9 26.41 -10.58 -5.94
N ASN A 10 26.56 -11.18 -7.12
CA ASN A 10 25.44 -11.58 -7.97
C ASN A 10 24.55 -12.65 -7.29
N ASP A 11 25.16 -13.69 -6.72
CA ASP A 11 24.42 -14.73 -5.98
C ASP A 11 23.59 -14.14 -4.82
N LYS A 12 24.14 -13.12 -4.15
CA LYS A 12 23.49 -12.46 -3.02
C LYS A 12 22.34 -11.56 -3.45
N GLN A 13 22.47 -10.88 -4.59
CA GLN A 13 21.38 -10.09 -5.18
C GLN A 13 20.24 -11.00 -5.65
N GLU A 14 20.56 -12.11 -6.30
CA GLU A 14 19.56 -13.10 -6.75
C GLU A 14 18.79 -13.69 -5.56
N ALA A 15 19.51 -14.05 -4.49
CA ALA A 15 18.88 -14.55 -3.25
C ALA A 15 17.96 -13.50 -2.60
N ALA A 16 18.38 -12.23 -2.55
CA ALA A 16 17.55 -11.15 -2.02
C ALA A 16 16.28 -10.94 -2.86
N GLN A 17 16.39 -11.02 -4.19
CA GLN A 17 15.26 -10.91 -5.09
C GLN A 17 14.25 -12.03 -4.87
N GLN A 18 14.73 -13.28 -4.76
CA GLN A 18 13.88 -14.44 -4.44
C GLN A 18 13.20 -14.30 -3.08
N ALA A 19 13.91 -13.81 -2.06
CA ALA A 19 13.33 -13.60 -0.74
C ALA A 19 12.15 -12.62 -0.80
N VAL A 20 12.30 -11.50 -1.54
CA VAL A 20 11.23 -10.52 -1.73
C VAL A 20 10.03 -11.13 -2.46
N ASP A 21 10.26 -12.00 -3.45
CA ASP A 21 9.18 -12.67 -4.18
C ASP A 21 8.40 -13.64 -3.32
N ILE A 22 9.10 -14.49 -2.56
CA ILE A 22 8.46 -15.41 -1.61
C ILE A 22 7.66 -14.62 -0.57
N LEU A 23 8.24 -13.54 -0.01
CA LEU A 23 7.54 -12.70 0.97
C LEU A 23 6.31 -12.01 0.37
N HIS A 24 6.36 -11.60 -0.89
CA HIS A 24 5.21 -11.01 -1.58
C HIS A 24 4.09 -12.02 -1.81
N GLU A 25 4.42 -13.25 -2.21
CA GLU A 25 3.44 -14.35 -2.30
C GLU A 25 2.79 -14.64 -0.95
N ILE A 26 3.57 -14.74 0.13
CA ILE A 26 3.05 -14.92 1.49
C ILE A 26 2.10 -13.76 1.85
N SER A 27 2.49 -12.51 1.56
CA SER A 27 1.65 -11.34 1.84
C SER A 27 0.33 -11.34 1.07
N THR A 28 0.33 -11.93 -0.13
CA THR A 28 -0.86 -12.09 -0.97
C THR A 28 -1.78 -13.15 -0.39
N ILE A 29 -1.24 -14.31 -0.01
CA ILE A 29 -2.01 -15.40 0.63
C ILE A 29 -2.68 -14.93 1.93
N LEU A 30 -1.96 -14.12 2.71
CA LEU A 30 -2.46 -13.56 3.97
C LEU A 30 -3.35 -12.31 3.78
N ASN A 31 -3.65 -11.92 2.54
CA ASN A 31 -4.43 -10.72 2.20
C ASN A 31 -3.92 -9.45 2.92
N CYS A 32 -2.61 -9.32 3.08
CA CYS A 32 -2.01 -8.11 3.68
C CYS A 32 -2.11 -6.91 2.73
N HIS A 33 -2.36 -7.11 1.44
CA HIS A 33 -2.46 -6.07 0.41
C HIS A 33 -1.22 -5.13 0.38
N LEU A 34 -0.01 -5.68 0.52
CA LEU A 34 1.22 -4.91 0.34
C LEU A 34 1.75 -5.10 -1.07
N ASP A 35 1.96 -3.99 -1.78
CA ASP A 35 2.67 -4.00 -3.05
C ASP A 35 4.15 -4.35 -2.85
N ARG A 36 4.79 -4.95 -3.86
CA ARG A 36 6.22 -5.33 -3.84
C ARG A 36 7.15 -4.18 -3.42
N ARG A 37 6.82 -2.95 -3.81
CA ARG A 37 7.57 -1.73 -3.40
C ARG A 37 7.42 -1.45 -1.91
N THR A 38 6.19 -1.46 -1.40
CA THR A 38 5.88 -1.22 0.02
C THR A 38 6.50 -2.30 0.90
N LEU A 39 6.42 -3.56 0.47
CA LEU A 39 7.06 -4.69 1.15
C LEU A 39 8.57 -4.51 1.23
N SER A 40 9.23 -4.10 0.13
CA SER A 40 10.68 -3.84 0.12
C SER A 40 11.06 -2.73 1.11
N ILE A 41 10.27 -1.65 1.20
CA ILE A 41 10.48 -0.58 2.19
C ILE A 41 10.34 -1.13 3.62
N CYS A 42 9.31 -1.93 3.88
CA CYS A 42 9.11 -2.56 5.19
C CYS A 42 10.28 -3.47 5.58
N ILE A 43 10.81 -4.28 4.65
CA ILE A 43 12.01 -5.10 4.87
C ILE A 43 13.18 -4.21 5.27
N SER A 44 13.48 -3.16 4.49
CA SER A 44 14.60 -2.27 4.81
C SER A 44 14.43 -1.59 6.17
N MET A 45 13.21 -1.21 6.56
CA MET A 45 12.95 -0.65 7.89
C MET A 45 13.24 -1.67 9.00
N ILE A 46 12.80 -2.92 8.83
CA ILE A 46 13.04 -4.00 9.79
C ILE A 46 14.54 -4.33 9.88
N GLU A 47 15.25 -4.38 8.76
CA GLU A 47 16.71 -4.56 8.71
C GLU A 47 17.47 -3.43 9.43
N ASN A 48 16.92 -2.22 9.46
CA ASN A 48 17.44 -1.09 10.24
C ASN A 48 17.02 -1.10 11.73
N GLY A 49 16.35 -2.15 12.19
CA GLY A 49 15.99 -2.35 13.60
C GLY A 49 14.61 -1.81 14.00
N VAL A 50 13.76 -1.44 13.03
CA VAL A 50 12.36 -1.08 13.33
C VAL A 50 11.58 -2.31 13.78
N ASN A 51 10.81 -2.18 14.86
CA ASN A 51 9.95 -3.25 15.35
C ASN A 51 8.83 -3.57 14.32
N PRO A 52 8.70 -4.82 13.86
CA PRO A 52 7.72 -5.20 12.83
C PRO A 52 6.26 -5.04 13.29
N GLU A 53 5.97 -5.24 14.57
CA GLU A 53 4.63 -5.08 15.14
C GLU A 53 4.22 -3.60 15.17
N ALA A 54 5.15 -2.73 15.58
CA ALA A 54 4.92 -1.28 15.54
C ALA A 54 4.71 -0.78 14.11
N LEU A 55 5.51 -1.29 13.16
CA LEU A 55 5.37 -0.96 11.74
C LEU A 55 4.02 -1.40 11.19
N ALA A 56 3.55 -2.60 11.53
CA ALA A 56 2.24 -3.09 11.13
C ALA A 56 1.11 -2.18 11.63
N ASN A 57 1.18 -1.74 12.89
CA ASN A 57 0.20 -0.81 13.47
C ASN A 57 0.16 0.52 12.72
N VAL A 58 1.32 1.07 12.35
CA VAL A 58 1.41 2.31 11.57
C VAL A 58 0.79 2.13 10.18
N VAL A 59 1.11 1.04 9.47
CA VAL A 59 0.55 0.74 8.15
C VAL A 59 -0.97 0.60 8.21
N GLN A 60 -1.49 -0.11 9.21
CA GLN A 60 -2.93 -0.26 9.42
C GLN A 60 -3.62 1.08 9.71
N TYR A 61 -3.01 1.91 10.57
CA TYR A 61 -3.53 3.23 10.91
C TYR A 61 -3.61 4.12 9.66
N MET A 62 -2.55 4.20 8.87
CA MET A 62 -2.52 5.01 7.65
C MET A 62 -3.60 4.58 6.65
N ARG A 63 -3.78 3.27 6.44
CA ARG A 63 -4.84 2.74 5.55
C ARG A 63 -6.23 3.11 6.03
N LYS A 64 -6.48 3.04 7.34
CA LYS A 64 -7.76 3.42 7.94
C LYS A 64 -8.05 4.92 7.76
N GLU A 65 -7.05 5.77 7.96
CA GLU A 65 -7.21 7.22 7.76
C GLU A 65 -7.43 7.58 6.29
N LEU A 66 -6.77 6.89 5.35
CA LEU A 66 -7.03 7.07 3.92
C LEU A 66 -8.46 6.67 3.54
N GLN A 67 -8.95 5.53 4.03
CA GLN A 67 -10.33 5.10 3.80
C GLN A 67 -11.32 6.13 4.35
N LYS A 68 -11.13 6.56 5.60
CA LYS A 68 -11.97 7.58 6.24
C LYS A 68 -12.01 8.88 5.44
N SER A 69 -10.86 9.32 4.93
CA SER A 69 -10.76 10.52 4.10
C SER A 69 -11.50 10.37 2.77
N GLN A 70 -11.41 9.20 2.13
CA GLN A 70 -12.16 8.92 0.90
C GLN A 70 -13.67 8.90 1.13
N PHE A 71 -14.15 8.27 2.21
CA PHE A 71 -15.57 8.27 2.56
C PHE A 71 -16.09 9.70 2.79
N ALA A 72 -15.36 10.51 3.55
CA ALA A 72 -15.73 11.91 3.79
C ALA A 72 -15.80 12.73 2.49
N ALA A 73 -14.86 12.53 1.57
CA ALA A 73 -14.88 13.22 0.27
C ALA A 73 -16.06 12.77 -0.61
N ASN A 74 -16.43 11.49 -0.57
CA ASN A 74 -17.52 10.95 -1.35
C ASN A 74 -18.89 11.43 -0.84
N ASP A 75 -19.07 11.50 0.49
CA ASP A 75 -20.28 12.04 1.11
C ASP A 75 -20.47 13.53 0.80
N ALA A 76 -19.39 14.32 0.83
CA ALA A 76 -19.44 15.73 0.43
C ALA A 76 -19.84 15.91 -1.04
N SER A 77 -19.41 15.00 -1.92
CA SER A 77 -19.75 15.01 -3.34
C SER A 77 -21.23 14.68 -3.58
N ARG A 78 -21.77 13.68 -2.87
CA ARG A 78 -23.20 13.29 -2.95
C ARG A 78 -24.14 14.37 -2.43
N ALA A 79 -23.73 15.10 -1.40
CA ALA A 79 -24.50 16.24 -0.88
C ALA A 79 -24.58 17.40 -1.90
N ASN A 80 -23.51 17.66 -2.65
CA ASN A 80 -23.46 18.71 -3.67
C ASN A 80 -24.35 18.39 -4.89
N GLU A 81 -24.45 17.12 -5.28
CA GLU A 81 -25.27 16.68 -6.42
C GLU A 81 -26.77 16.74 -6.11
N SER A 82 -27.16 16.42 -4.87
CA SER A 82 -28.55 16.50 -4.41
C SER A 82 -29.09 17.94 -4.29
N GLY A 83 -28.20 18.95 -4.22
CA GLY A 83 -28.56 20.36 -4.14
C GLY A 83 -28.83 21.04 -5.49
N ARG A 84 -28.50 20.41 -6.63
CA ARG A 84 -28.64 21.02 -7.98
C ARG A 84 -29.94 20.67 -8.71
N GLY A 85 -30.80 19.80 -8.16
CA GLY A 85 -32.02 19.32 -8.82
C GLY A 85 -33.32 20.10 -8.53
N ALA A 86 -33.32 21.07 -7.62
CA ALA A 86 -34.53 21.80 -7.22
C ALA A 86 -34.63 23.16 -7.93
N GLY A 87 -34.90 23.19 -9.24
CA GLY A 87 -34.95 24.44 -9.98
C GLY A 87 -35.40 24.35 -11.44
N ALA A 88 -36.42 23.55 -11.76
CA ALA A 88 -37.13 23.66 -13.03
C ALA A 88 -38.64 23.69 -12.76
N ALA A 89 -39.18 24.90 -12.62
CA ALA A 89 -40.62 25.12 -12.54
C ALA A 89 -41.28 24.71 -13.87
N PRO A 90 -42.45 24.05 -13.86
CA PRO A 90 -43.15 23.71 -15.09
C PRO A 90 -43.86 24.96 -15.63
N GLU A 91 -43.35 25.51 -16.73
CA GLU A 91 -44.01 26.58 -17.48
C GLU A 91 -45.12 25.95 -18.34
N TRP A 92 -46.38 26.07 -17.89
CA TRP A 92 -47.54 25.75 -18.72
C TRP A 92 -48.06 27.05 -19.33
N LYS A 93 -48.00 27.14 -20.65
CA LYS A 93 -48.68 28.12 -21.49
C LYS A 93 -49.47 27.39 -22.55
#